data_AF-A0A1G3TQ77-F1
#
_entry.id   AF-A0A1G3TQ77-F1
#
_cell.length_a   1.000
_cell.length_b   1.000
_cell.length_c   1.000
_cell.angle_alpha   90.00
_cell.angle_beta   90.00
_cell.angle_gamma   90.00
#
_symmetry.space_group_name_H-M   'P 1'
#
loop_
_entity.id
_entity.type
_entity.pdbx_description
1 polymer ?
#
loop_
_entity_poly.entity_id
_entity_poly.type
_entity_poly.pdbx_seq_one_letter_code
_entity_poly.pdbx_strand_id
1 'polypeptide(L)'
;MLGFIFRSGTYYLLWQKFKKQIITLLVSVGLVLLILGIYNDLFSVLKISNKESVLYLLLLKWFLILFIIGVNVLMLRRLSTKEFKESIKKEEAKKSKEVKLPLTQQEKLLQKEKLLTTTDLILAKYAKKKDKDVVK
;
A
#
# COMPACT_ATOMS: atom_id res chain seq x y z
N MET A 1 -22.53 -20.74 -6.03
CA MET A 1 -21.35 -21.05 -5.20
C MET A 1 -20.15 -20.14 -5.48
N LEU A 2 -19.78 -19.88 -6.74
CA LEU A 2 -18.67 -18.96 -7.09
C LEU A 2 -18.77 -17.56 -6.48
N GLY A 3 -19.97 -16.96 -6.44
CA GLY A 3 -20.17 -15.64 -5.83
C GLY A 3 -19.81 -15.57 -4.34
N PHE A 4 -19.94 -16.68 -3.60
CA PHE A 4 -19.55 -16.74 -2.20
C PHE A 4 -18.02 -16.80 -2.08
N ILE A 5 -17.37 -17.61 -2.92
CA ILE A 5 -15.90 -17.74 -2.96
C ILE A 5 -15.23 -16.42 -3.37
N PHE A 6 -15.78 -15.73 -4.37
CA PHE A 6 -15.30 -14.40 -4.76
C PHE A 6 -15.49 -13.37 -3.66
N ARG A 7 -16.64 -13.35 -2.98
CA ARG A 7 -16.85 -12.49 -1.81
C ARG A 7 -15.84 -12.79 -0.69
N SER A 8 -15.69 -14.05 -0.30
CA SER A 8 -14.72 -14.48 0.71
C SER A 8 -13.28 -14.09 0.35
N GLY A 9 -12.89 -14.27 -0.92
CA GLY A 9 -11.58 -13.86 -1.41
C GLY A 9 -11.37 -12.35 -1.35
N THR A 10 -12.39 -11.56 -1.70
CA THR A 10 -12.32 -10.09 -1.59
C THR A 10 -12.22 -9.63 -0.14
N TYR A 11 -12.94 -10.25 0.81
CA TYR A 11 -12.81 -9.94 2.23
C TYR A 11 -11.43 -10.27 2.77
N TYR A 12 -10.86 -11.41 2.37
CA TYR A 12 -9.50 -11.80 2.77
C TYR A 12 -8.44 -10.82 2.25
N LEU A 13 -8.55 -10.40 0.98
CA LEU A 13 -7.65 -9.40 0.39
C LEU A 13 -7.75 -8.05 1.07
N LEU A 14 -8.97 -7.58 1.36
CA LEU A 14 -9.20 -6.34 2.12
C LEU A 14 -8.63 -6.43 3.53
N TRP A 15 -8.86 -7.56 4.21
CA TRP A 15 -8.30 -7.83 5.53
C TRP A 15 -6.78 -7.78 5.53
N GLN A 16 -6.12 -8.43 4.55
CA GLN A 16 -4.67 -8.47 4.47
C GLN A 16 -4.06 -7.09 4.15
N LYS A 17 -4.72 -6.32 3.28
CA LYS A 17 -4.28 -4.97 2.88
C LYS A 17 -4.46 -3.95 4.01
N PHE A 18 -5.56 -4.03 4.76
CA PHE A 18 -5.93 -3.05 5.77
C PHE A 18 -5.79 -3.55 7.22
N LYS A 19 -5.16 -4.71 7.46
CA LYS A 19 -5.01 -5.32 8.80
C LYS A 19 -4.57 -4.35 9.88
N LYS A 20 -3.59 -3.49 9.59
CA LYS A 20 -3.07 -2.50 10.56
C LYS A 20 -4.13 -1.47 10.92
N GLN A 21 -4.86 -0.97 9.92
CA GLN A 21 -5.92 0.03 10.12
C GLN A 21 -7.10 -0.58 10.88
N ILE A 22 -7.49 -1.81 10.55
CA ILE A 22 -8.55 -2.53 11.24
C ILE A 22 -8.19 -2.76 12.71
N ILE A 23 -6.96 -3.20 13.00
CA ILE A 23 -6.47 -3.38 14.38
C ILE A 23 -6.47 -2.05 15.13
N THR A 24 -5.94 -0.97 14.53
CA THR A 24 -5.94 0.36 15.14
C THR A 24 -7.37 0.84 15.45
N LEU A 25 -8.30 0.62 14.53
CA LEU A 25 -9.71 0.99 14.70
C LEU A 25 -10.35 0.16 15.82
N LEU A 26 -10.05 -1.15 15.88
CA LEU A 26 -10.52 -2.03 16.95
C LEU A 26 -10.01 -1.58 18.33
N VAL A 27 -8.72 -1.25 18.43
CA VAL A 27 -8.10 -0.71 19.66
C VAL A 27 -8.76 0.62 20.04
N SER A 28 -9.03 1.49 19.07
CA SER A 28 -9.73 2.75 19.31
C SER A 28 -11.14 2.54 19.87
N VAL A 29 -11.88 1.58 19.34
CA VAL A 29 -13.22 1.23 19.84
C VAL A 29 -13.12 0.69 21.27
N GLY A 30 -12.14 -0.19 21.55
CA GLY A 30 -11.88 -0.67 22.90
C GLY A 30 -11.56 0.45 23.90
N LEU A 31 -10.76 1.44 23.47
CA LEU A 31 -10.43 2.61 24.29
C LEU A 31 -11.67 3.43 24.62
N VAL A 32 -12.56 3.66 23.65
CA VAL A 32 -13.82 4.39 23.85
C VAL A 32 -14.72 3.67 24.86
N LEU A 33 -14.82 2.34 24.76
CA LEU A 33 -15.60 1.54 25.72
C LEU A 33 -15.02 1.63 27.13
N LEU A 34 -13.70 1.58 27.27
CA LEU A 34 -13.00 1.77 28.54
C LEU A 34 -13.31 3.15 29.15
N ILE A 35 -13.22 4.20 28.35
CA ILE A 35 -13.53 5.57 28.78
C ILE A 35 -15.00 5.70 29.19
N LEU A 36 -15.92 5.04 28.48
CA LEU A 36 -17.33 5.01 28.86
C LEU A 36 -17.55 4.33 30.21
N GLY A 37 -16.87 3.20 30.47
CA GLY A 37 -16.91 2.51 31.74
C GLY A 37 -16.42 3.37 32.89
N ILE A 38 -15.22 3.93 32.73
CA ILE A 38 -14.60 4.84 33.71
C ILE A 38 -15.48 6.08 33.93
N TYR A 39 -15.98 6.68 32.85
CA TYR A 39 -16.84 7.86 32.94
C TYR A 39 -18.13 7.58 33.72
N ASN A 40 -18.81 6.46 33.46
CA ASN A 40 -20.04 6.12 34.16
C ASN A 40 -19.81 5.90 35.66
N ASP A 41 -18.68 5.29 36.02
CA ASP A 41 -18.30 5.09 37.42
C ASP A 41 -18.03 6.43 38.13
N LEU A 42 -17.15 7.25 37.55
CA LEU A 42 -16.86 8.60 38.08
C LEU A 42 -18.11 9.48 38.13
N PHE A 43 -18.95 9.45 37.10
CA PHE A 43 -20.18 10.24 37.06
C PHE A 43 -21.14 9.83 38.18
N SER A 44 -21.26 8.53 38.46
CA SER A 44 -22.14 8.03 39.53
C SER A 44 -21.68 8.52 40.90
N VAL A 45 -20.37 8.51 41.16
CA VAL A 45 -19.78 9.00 42.41
C VAL A 45 -19.88 10.53 42.52
N LEU A 46 -19.54 11.27 41.46
CA LEU A 46 -19.47 12.73 41.50
C LEU A 46 -20.85 13.40 41.47
N LYS A 47 -21.86 12.78 40.83
CA LYS A 47 -23.24 13.30 40.81
C LYS A 47 -23.82 13.48 42.20
N ILE A 48 -23.44 12.63 43.16
CA ILE A 48 -23.90 12.66 44.54
C ILE A 48 -23.15 13.72 45.35
N SER A 49 -21.89 13.98 45.00
CA SER A 49 -20.98 14.77 45.83
C SER A 49 -20.92 16.25 45.44
N ASN A 50 -20.86 16.60 44.14
CA ASN A 50 -20.72 18.01 43.73
C ASN A 50 -21.17 18.28 42.28
N LYS A 51 -22.12 19.21 42.09
CA LYS A 51 -22.72 19.51 40.77
C LYS A 51 -21.78 20.21 39.80
N GLU A 52 -20.88 21.07 40.30
CA GLU A 52 -19.88 21.79 39.49
C GLU A 52 -18.90 20.81 38.83
N SER A 53 -18.47 19.79 39.56
CA SER A 53 -17.55 18.75 39.06
C SER A 53 -18.14 17.92 37.92
N VAL A 54 -19.47 17.81 37.84
CA VAL A 54 -20.17 17.10 36.75
C VAL A 54 -19.98 17.81 35.41
N LEU A 55 -19.97 19.15 35.39
CA LEU A 55 -19.74 19.94 34.18
C LEU A 55 -18.32 19.71 33.63
N TYR A 56 -17.32 19.71 34.51
CA TYR A 56 -15.94 19.39 34.14
C TYR A 56 -15.81 17.97 33.59
N LEU A 57 -16.48 16.99 34.20
CA LEU A 57 -16.51 15.62 33.70
C LEU A 57 -17.09 15.53 32.27
N LEU A 58 -18.13 16.30 32.00
CA LEU A 58 -18.79 16.35 30.70
C LEU A 58 -17.86 16.93 29.62
N LEU A 59 -17.18 18.03 29.94
CA LEU A 59 -16.18 18.63 29.04
C LEU A 59 -15.01 17.66 28.79
N LEU A 60 -14.54 16.99 29.84
CA LEU A 60 -13.47 15.99 29.74
C LEU A 60 -13.88 14.82 28.83
N LYS A 61 -15.13 14.34 28.91
CA LYS A 61 -15.65 13.30 28.02
C LYS A 61 -15.52 13.68 26.55
N TRP A 62 -15.96 14.89 26.19
CA TRP A 62 -15.87 15.38 24.81
C TRP A 62 -14.43 15.60 24.37
N PHE A 63 -13.57 16.11 25.26
CA PHE A 63 -12.14 16.24 25.00
C PHE A 63 -11.48 14.90 24.68
N LEU A 64 -11.77 13.83 25.45
CA LEU A 64 -11.26 12.49 25.17
C LEU A 64 -11.77 11.93 23.85
N ILE A 65 -13.06 12.11 23.53
CA ILE A 65 -13.62 11.68 22.23
C ILE A 65 -12.87 12.36 21.08
N LEU A 66 -12.62 13.67 21.19
CA LEU A 66 -11.99 14.47 20.16
C LEU A 66 -10.51 14.09 20.01
N PHE A 67 -9.84 13.78 21.12
CA PHE A 67 -8.48 13.27 21.15
C PHE A 67 -8.35 11.93 20.41
N ILE A 68 -9.26 10.97 20.65
CA ILE A 68 -9.25 9.65 19.99
C ILE A 68 -9.47 9.79 18.48
N ILE A 69 -10.41 10.65 18.08
CA ILE A 69 -10.65 10.96 16.67
C ILE A 69 -9.40 11.58 16.05
N GLY A 70 -8.79 12.55 16.73
CA GLY A 70 -7.57 13.22 16.28
C GLY A 70 -6.39 12.24 16.10
N VAL A 71 -6.19 11.32 17.05
CA VAL A 71 -5.16 10.27 16.96
C VAL A 71 -5.41 9.35 15.77
N ASN A 72 -6.65 8.91 15.53
CA ASN A 72 -6.98 8.09 14.36
C ASN A 72 -6.67 8.82 13.05
N VAL A 73 -7.11 10.08 12.93
CA VAL A 73 -6.87 10.91 11.73
C VAL A 73 -5.37 11.12 11.49
N LEU A 74 -4.59 11.40 12.54
CA LEU A 74 -3.14 11.51 12.44
C LEU A 74 -2.47 10.21 12.00
N MET A 75 -2.97 9.07 12.49
CA MET A 75 -2.43 7.75 12.17
C MET A 75 -2.70 7.39 10.70
N LEU A 76 -3.91 7.67 10.21
CA LEU A 76 -4.28 7.59 8.78
C LEU A 76 -3.39 8.49 7.92
N ARG A 77 -3.18 9.75 8.34
CA ARG A 77 -2.35 10.72 7.60
C ARG A 77 -0.87 10.30 7.54
N ARG A 78 -0.31 9.80 8.65
CA ARG A 78 1.08 9.27 8.69
C ARG A 78 1.28 8.07 7.77
N LEU A 79 0.29 7.21 7.64
CA LEU A 79 0.36 6.04 6.75
C LEU A 79 0.37 6.49 5.28
N SER A 80 -0.48 7.44 4.88
CA SER A 80 -0.45 8.00 3.52
C SER A 80 0.95 8.55 3.16
N THR A 81 1.60 9.26 4.08
CA THR A 81 2.95 9.81 3.83
C THR A 81 4.06 8.75 3.88
N LYS A 82 3.96 7.74 4.77
CA LYS A 82 4.96 6.67 4.90
C LYS A 82 4.85 5.63 3.78
N GLU A 83 3.64 5.26 3.38
CA GLU A 83 3.39 4.33 2.27
C GLU A 83 3.81 4.95 0.94
N PHE A 84 3.64 6.26 0.75
CA PHE A 84 4.17 6.98 -0.41
C PHE A 84 5.72 7.03 -0.41
N LYS A 85 6.34 7.24 0.76
CA LYS A 85 7.81 7.19 0.90
C LYS A 85 8.38 5.78 0.73
N GLU A 86 7.66 4.76 1.21
CA GLU A 86 8.04 3.34 1.05
C GLU A 86 7.77 2.83 -0.36
N SER A 87 6.74 3.30 -1.07
CA SER A 87 6.49 2.95 -2.47
C SER A 87 7.59 3.53 -3.36
N ILE A 88 8.00 4.78 -3.14
CA ILE A 88 9.15 5.39 -3.84
C ILE A 88 10.43 4.59 -3.55
N LYS A 89 10.72 4.27 -2.28
CA LYS A 89 11.89 3.45 -1.93
C LYS A 89 11.83 2.01 -2.45
N LYS A 90 10.64 1.39 -2.54
CA LYS A 90 10.48 0.04 -3.12
C LYS A 90 10.58 0.06 -4.65
N GLU A 91 10.11 1.12 -5.31
CA GLU A 91 10.33 1.32 -6.75
C GLU A 91 11.80 1.59 -7.05
N GLU A 92 12.49 2.41 -6.27
CA GLU A 92 13.93 2.64 -6.38
C GLU A 92 14.75 1.37 -6.08
N ALA A 93 14.36 0.59 -5.07
CA ALA A 93 15.00 -0.69 -4.75
C ALA A 93 14.67 -1.80 -5.77
N LYS A 94 13.51 -1.76 -6.44
CA LYS A 94 13.18 -2.66 -7.56
C LYS A 94 13.95 -2.26 -8.83
N LYS A 95 14.00 -0.98 -9.19
CA LYS A 95 14.87 -0.47 -10.28
C LYS A 95 16.33 -0.81 -10.04
N SER A 96 16.83 -0.65 -8.81
CA SER A 96 18.22 -0.99 -8.47
C SER A 96 18.50 -2.50 -8.44
N LYS A 97 17.48 -3.35 -8.30
CA LYS A 97 17.62 -4.83 -8.35
C LYS A 97 17.41 -5.41 -9.76
N GLU A 98 16.59 -4.78 -10.60
CA GLU A 98 16.47 -5.13 -12.03
C GLU A 98 17.76 -4.88 -12.82
N VAL A 99 18.55 -3.87 -12.44
CA VAL A 99 19.85 -3.59 -13.09
C VAL A 99 20.91 -4.69 -12.83
N LYS A 100 20.65 -5.67 -11.95
CA LYS A 100 21.58 -6.76 -11.61
C LYS A 100 21.08 -8.17 -11.94
N LEU A 101 20.00 -8.34 -12.70
CA LEU A 101 19.67 -9.64 -13.30
C LEU A 101 20.27 -9.73 -14.72
N PRO A 102 20.79 -10.90 -15.14
CA PRO A 102 21.29 -11.05 -16.50
C PRO A 102 20.13 -10.85 -17.48
N LEU A 103 20.20 -9.80 -18.30
CA LEU A 103 19.18 -9.44 -19.29
C LEU A 103 18.74 -10.68 -20.07
N THR A 104 17.44 -10.95 -20.01
CA THR A 104 16.81 -12.03 -20.79
C THR A 104 17.01 -11.70 -22.28
N GLN A 105 17.26 -12.71 -23.13
CA GLN A 105 17.54 -12.54 -24.56
C GLN A 105 16.56 -11.60 -25.31
N GLN A 106 15.32 -11.49 -24.82
CA GLN A 106 14.26 -10.66 -25.37
C GLN A 106 14.57 -9.15 -25.30
N GLU A 107 15.21 -8.67 -24.25
CA GLU A 107 15.58 -7.23 -24.13
C GLU A 107 16.75 -6.87 -25.03
N LYS A 108 17.70 -7.80 -25.23
CA LYS A 108 18.78 -7.65 -26.21
C LYS A 108 18.28 -7.62 -27.66
N LEU A 109 17.12 -8.21 -27.93
CA LEU A 109 16.47 -8.15 -29.24
C LEU A 109 15.72 -6.83 -29.43
N LEU A 110 15.07 -6.31 -28.38
CA LEU A 110 14.40 -5.01 -28.42
C LEU A 110 15.37 -3.83 -28.58
N GLN A 111 16.59 -3.93 -28.03
CA GLN A 111 17.61 -2.88 -28.15
C GLN A 111 18.36 -2.85 -29.49
N LYS A 112 18.15 -3.82 -30.38
CA LYS A 112 18.78 -3.81 -31.71
C LYS A 112 17.98 -2.92 -32.66
N GLU A 113 18.64 -1.87 -33.14
CA GLU A 113 18.09 -0.88 -34.08
C GLU A 113 17.56 -1.49 -35.39
N LYS A 114 18.08 -2.67 -35.79
CA LYS A 114 17.53 -3.48 -36.88
C LYS A 114 17.46 -4.96 -36.50
N LEU A 115 16.24 -5.50 -36.49
CA LEU A 115 15.98 -6.93 -36.42
C LEU A 115 16.19 -7.51 -37.81
N LEU A 116 17.40 -7.98 -38.10
CA LEU A 116 17.68 -8.69 -39.35
C LEU A 116 16.95 -10.02 -39.34
N THR A 117 16.03 -10.21 -40.28
CA THR A 117 15.31 -11.47 -40.44
C THR A 117 16.19 -12.50 -41.13
N THR A 118 15.83 -13.79 -41.02
CA THR A 118 16.49 -14.87 -41.76
C THR A 118 16.50 -14.62 -43.27
N THR A 119 15.44 -13.98 -43.79
CA THR A 119 15.34 -13.56 -45.19
C THR A 119 16.39 -12.50 -45.55
N ASP A 120 16.60 -11.50 -44.69
CA ASP A 120 17.62 -10.46 -44.90
C ASP A 120 19.03 -11.03 -44.90
N LEU A 121 19.31 -12.00 -44.02
CA LEU A 121 20.58 -12.72 -43.97
C LEU A 121 20.84 -13.53 -45.25
N ILE A 122 19.80 -14.16 -45.79
CA ILE A 122 19.89 -14.91 -47.04
C ILE A 122 20.17 -13.95 -48.20
N LEU A 123 19.43 -12.84 -48.30
CA LEU A 123 19.63 -11.82 -49.34
C LEU A 123 21.04 -11.22 -49.28
N ALA A 124 21.54 -10.89 -48.09
CA ALA A 124 22.91 -10.39 -47.91
C ALA A 124 23.98 -11.40 -48.37
N LYS A 125 23.74 -12.70 -48.14
CA LYS A 125 24.65 -13.77 -48.57
C LYS A 125 24.71 -13.87 -50.10
N TYR A 126 23.57 -13.75 -50.78
CA TYR A 126 23.52 -13.77 -52.25
C TYR A 126 24.07 -12.47 -52.87
N ALA A 127 23.81 -11.31 -52.28
CA ALA A 127 24.39 -10.04 -52.72
C ALA A 127 25.93 -10.07 -52.67
N LYS A 128 26.50 -10.56 -51.56
CA LYS A 128 27.96 -10.68 -51.40
C LYS A 128 28.60 -11.71 -52.34
N LYS A 129 27.85 -12.75 -52.74
CA LYS A 129 28.31 -13.73 -53.72
C LYS A 129 28.36 -13.12 -55.12
N LYS A 130 27.34 -12.35 -55.49
CA LYS A 130 27.28 -11.63 -56.77
C LYS A 130 28.45 -10.65 -56.95
N ASP A 131 28.83 -9.91 -55.90
CA ASP A 131 30.01 -9.02 -55.96
C ASP A 131 31.33 -9.78 -56.18
N LYS A 132 31.47 -10.98 -55.62
CA LYS A 132 32.67 -11.80 -55.83
C LYS A 132 32.77 -12.40 -57.23
N ASP A 133 31.63 -12.63 -57.87
CA ASP A 133 31.56 -13.17 -59.22
C ASP A 133 31.72 -12.06 -60.30
N VAL A 134 31.60 -10.78 -59.93
CA VAL A 134 31.80 -9.61 -60.82
C VAL A 134 33.23 -9.07 -60.77
N VAL A 135 34.00 -9.39 -59.72
CA VAL A 135 35.40 -8.93 -59.53
C VAL A 135 36.42 -9.97 -60.04
N LYS A 136 35.98 -11.01 -60.75
CA LYS A 136 36.83 -12.08 -61.30
C LYS A 136 36.73 -12.12 -62.82
#